data_AF-A0A7Y4T0E2-F1
#
_entry.id   AF-A0A7Y4T0E2-F1
#
_cell.length_a   1.000
_cell.length_b   1.000
_cell.length_c   1.000
_cell.angle_alpha   90.00
_cell.angle_beta   90.00
_cell.angle_gamma   90.00
#
_symmetry.space_group_name_H-M   'P 1'
#
loop_
_entity.id
_entity.type
_entity.pdbx_description
1 polymer ?
#
loop_
_entity_poly.entity_id
_entity_poly.type
_entity_poly.pdbx_seq_one_letter_code
_entity_poly.pdbx_strand_id
1 'polypeptide(L)'
;MRQGAALGQFVSVPSLPFTAPALLAPMEGVTEPCFRDLVLERNRPEVLGGAFTEFARVVQGPIPQRILAKHLGPWRHAAPVGLQLMGSVVAAVAESARRAEELGAPLVDLNFGCPAKGAIRGCAGSALLDEPHRVEELVAACVRVVTRVPVTAKIRAG
;
A
#
# COMPACT_ATOMS: atom_id res chain seq x y z
N MET A 1 -6.73 40.85 -4.17
CA MET A 1 -6.50 40.12 -2.91
C MET A 1 -6.79 38.64 -3.16
N ARG A 2 -5.75 37.83 -3.40
CA ARG A 2 -5.91 36.37 -3.50
C ARG A 2 -5.82 35.82 -2.07
N GLN A 3 -6.92 35.25 -1.58
CA GLN A 3 -6.95 34.58 -0.28
C GLN A 3 -5.94 33.44 -0.31
N GLY A 4 -5.04 33.42 0.67
CA GLY A 4 -4.07 32.35 0.85
C GLY A 4 -4.81 31.05 1.13
N ALA A 5 -4.55 30.03 0.32
CA ALA A 5 -4.90 28.66 0.64
C ALA A 5 -4.27 28.34 2.01
N ALA A 6 -5.11 28.04 3.00
CA ALA A 6 -4.66 27.61 4.31
C ALA A 6 -3.73 26.40 4.11
N LEU A 7 -2.47 26.53 4.52
CA LEU A 7 -1.56 25.41 4.65
C LEU A 7 -2.27 24.36 5.52
N GLY A 8 -2.65 23.24 4.90
CA GLY A 8 -3.48 22.22 5.51
C GLY A 8 -2.91 21.75 6.84
N GLN A 9 -3.79 21.39 7.77
CA GLN A 9 -3.41 20.78 9.05
C GLN A 9 -2.36 19.70 8.82
N PHE A 10 -1.19 19.84 9.46
CA PHE A 10 -0.20 18.78 9.50
C PHE A 10 -0.81 17.58 10.23
N VAL A 11 -1.22 16.56 9.48
CA VAL A 11 -1.60 15.27 10.04
C VAL A 11 -0.32 14.63 10.57
N SER A 12 -0.29 14.30 11.86
CA SER A 12 0.81 13.52 12.44
C SER A 12 0.87 12.17 11.71
N VAL A 13 1.90 11.96 10.89
CA VAL A 13 2.12 10.69 10.20
C VAL A 13 2.82 9.73 11.16
N PRO A 14 2.26 8.53 11.44
CA PRO A 14 2.96 7.53 12.23
C PRO A 14 4.33 7.20 11.62
N SER A 15 5.31 6.88 12.46
CA SER A 15 6.62 6.40 11.97
C SER A 15 6.44 5.14 11.12
N LEU A 16 7.19 5.05 10.03
CA LEU A 16 7.25 3.83 9.24
C LEU A 16 7.78 2.66 10.09
N PRO A 17 7.22 1.45 9.98
CA PRO A 17 7.53 0.33 10.87
C PRO A 17 8.88 -0.35 10.55
N PHE A 18 9.57 0.08 9.50
CA PHE A 18 10.75 -0.61 8.97
C PHE A 18 11.96 -0.52 9.89
N THR A 19 12.73 -1.60 9.98
CA THR A 19 13.91 -1.71 10.85
C THR A 19 15.21 -1.22 10.19
N ALA A 20 15.21 -1.02 8.87
CA ALA A 20 16.35 -0.60 8.07
C ALA A 20 15.86 0.04 6.73
N PRO A 21 16.71 0.80 6.01
CA PRO A 21 16.27 1.54 4.82
C PRO A 21 16.08 0.68 3.57
N ALA A 22 16.72 -0.50 3.47
CA ALA A 22 16.52 -1.38 2.33
C ALA A 22 15.27 -2.23 2.54
N LEU A 23 14.38 -2.26 1.55
CA LEU A 23 13.09 -2.95 1.60
C LEU A 23 12.93 -3.85 0.38
N LEU A 24 12.29 -5.02 0.57
CA LEU A 24 11.94 -5.88 -0.55
C LEU A 24 10.71 -5.31 -1.27
N ALA A 25 10.90 -4.92 -2.54
CA ALA A 25 9.86 -4.29 -3.35
C ALA A 25 8.67 -5.23 -3.65
N PRO A 26 7.45 -4.69 -3.78
CA PRO A 26 6.27 -5.45 -4.19
C PRO A 26 6.37 -5.84 -5.67
N MET A 27 6.23 -7.13 -5.98
CA MET A 27 6.36 -7.69 -7.32
C MET A 27 5.29 -8.78 -7.55
N GLU A 28 4.31 -8.49 -8.41
CA GLU A 28 3.24 -9.45 -8.80
C GLU A 28 3.86 -10.73 -9.38
N GLY A 29 3.42 -11.88 -8.87
CA GLY A 29 3.93 -13.21 -9.20
C GLY A 29 5.26 -13.57 -8.52
N VAL A 30 5.84 -12.71 -7.69
CA VAL A 30 7.16 -12.93 -7.07
C VAL A 30 7.10 -12.79 -5.55
N THR A 31 6.64 -11.67 -5.00
CA THR A 31 6.63 -11.43 -3.55
C THR A 31 5.43 -12.05 -2.84
N GLU A 32 5.07 -13.27 -3.23
CA GLU A 32 4.12 -14.11 -2.49
C GLU A 32 4.74 -14.54 -1.13
N PRO A 33 3.92 -14.96 -0.13
CA PRO A 33 4.40 -15.26 1.21
C PRO A 33 5.62 -16.18 1.32
N CYS A 34 5.67 -17.30 0.60
CA CYS A 34 6.77 -18.28 0.70
C CYS A 34 8.10 -17.69 0.21
N PHE A 35 8.11 -17.02 -0.95
CA PHE A 35 9.30 -16.33 -1.46
C PHE A 35 9.74 -15.21 -0.51
N ARG A 36 8.79 -14.41 -0.03
CA ARG A 36 9.09 -13.32 0.90
C ARG A 36 9.68 -13.85 2.21
N ASP A 37 9.12 -14.92 2.76
CA ASP A 37 9.61 -15.57 3.98
C ASP A 37 11.05 -16.06 3.79
N LEU A 38 11.36 -16.71 2.65
CA LEU A 38 12.72 -17.14 2.33
C LEU A 38 13.72 -15.97 2.26
N VAL A 39 13.31 -14.84 1.68
CA VAL A 39 14.16 -13.65 1.59
C VAL A 39 14.36 -13.02 2.97
N LEU A 40 13.31 -12.90 3.76
CA LEU A 40 13.37 -12.34 5.11
C LEU A 40 14.16 -13.23 6.08
N GLU A 41 14.09 -14.56 5.94
CA GLU A 41 14.86 -15.50 6.74
C GLU A 41 16.38 -15.40 6.48
N ARG A 42 16.77 -15.15 5.22
CA ARG A 42 18.18 -15.08 4.80
C ARG A 42 18.83 -13.73 5.09
N ASN A 43 18.06 -12.71 5.49
CA ASN A 43 18.57 -11.37 5.68
C ASN A 43 18.25 -10.88 7.09
N ARG A 44 19.24 -10.29 7.75
CA ARG A 44 19.04 -9.69 9.07
C ARG A 44 18.12 -8.45 8.95
N PRO A 45 17.25 -8.19 9.93
CA PRO A 45 16.34 -7.03 9.89
C PRO A 45 17.08 -5.68 9.92
N GLU A 46 18.33 -5.65 10.37
CA GLU A 46 19.17 -4.44 10.30
C GLU A 46 19.70 -4.16 8.87
N VAL A 47 19.61 -5.14 7.97
CA VAL A 47 20.03 -5.03 6.56
C VAL A 47 18.81 -4.92 5.65
N LEU A 48 17.84 -5.82 5.80
CA LEU A 48 16.57 -5.80 5.07
C LEU A 48 15.45 -5.46 6.04
N GLY A 49 15.03 -4.20 6.02
CA GLY A 49 14.19 -3.58 7.04
C GLY A 49 12.71 -3.95 6.97
N GLY A 50 12.31 -4.69 5.95
CA GLY A 50 10.92 -5.03 5.69
C GLY A 50 10.70 -5.46 4.25
N ALA A 51 9.47 -5.83 3.98
CA ALA A 51 9.02 -6.23 2.66
C ALA A 51 7.61 -5.70 2.40
N PHE A 52 7.17 -5.83 1.16
CA PHE A 52 5.77 -5.61 0.78
C PHE A 52 5.17 -6.91 0.23
N THR A 53 3.86 -7.03 0.34
CA THR A 53 3.11 -8.07 -0.38
C THR A 53 3.19 -7.83 -1.89
N GLU A 54 2.79 -8.81 -2.68
CA GLU A 54 2.21 -8.49 -4.00
C GLU A 54 1.07 -7.47 -3.84
N PHE A 55 0.68 -6.78 -4.91
CA PHE A 55 -0.50 -5.91 -4.80
C PHE A 55 -1.81 -6.70 -4.87
N ALA A 56 -2.69 -6.43 -3.92
CA ALA A 56 -4.05 -6.92 -3.96
C ALA A 56 -4.90 -5.98 -4.84
N ARG A 57 -5.43 -6.51 -5.95
CA ARG A 57 -6.16 -5.72 -6.95
C ARG A 57 -7.62 -5.52 -6.55
N VAL A 58 -8.01 -4.27 -6.34
CA VAL A 58 -9.37 -3.82 -6.03
C VAL A 58 -10.07 -3.46 -7.33
N VAL A 59 -10.97 -4.32 -7.82
CA VAL A 59 -11.61 -4.14 -9.14
C VAL A 59 -13.05 -3.64 -9.01
N GLN A 60 -13.96 -4.46 -8.47
CA GLN A 60 -15.40 -4.14 -8.40
C GLN A 60 -15.85 -3.73 -7.00
N GLY A 61 -15.20 -4.24 -5.97
CA GLY A 61 -15.58 -4.02 -4.58
C GLY A 61 -14.43 -4.29 -3.62
N PRO A 62 -14.63 -4.04 -2.32
CA PRO A 62 -13.57 -4.17 -1.35
C PRO A 62 -13.10 -5.62 -1.19
N ILE A 63 -11.79 -5.80 -1.05
CA ILE A 63 -11.18 -7.13 -0.97
C ILE A 63 -11.59 -7.80 0.36
N PRO A 64 -12.05 -9.06 0.35
CA PRO A 64 -12.35 -9.78 1.58
C PRO A 64 -11.10 -9.99 2.45
N GLN A 65 -11.21 -9.88 3.77
CA GLN A 65 -10.10 -10.09 4.71
C GLN A 65 -9.37 -11.42 4.47
N ARG A 66 -10.08 -12.51 4.15
CA ARG A 66 -9.47 -13.82 3.82
C ARG A 66 -8.47 -13.76 2.66
N ILE A 67 -8.66 -12.85 1.70
CA ILE A 67 -7.76 -12.70 0.55
C ILE A 67 -6.56 -11.84 0.95
N LEU A 68 -6.81 -10.75 1.70
CA LEU A 68 -5.74 -9.93 2.27
C LEU A 68 -4.80 -10.75 3.16
N ALA A 69 -5.36 -11.67 3.97
CA ALA A 69 -4.61 -12.60 4.81
C ALA A 69 -3.73 -13.56 4.00
N LYS A 70 -4.17 -13.96 2.80
CA LYS A 70 -3.33 -14.76 1.90
C LYS A 70 -2.15 -13.97 1.34
N HIS A 71 -2.35 -12.69 1.01
CA HIS A 71 -1.26 -11.82 0.55
C HIS A 71 -0.24 -11.54 1.67
N LEU A 72 -0.71 -11.23 2.88
CA LEU A 72 0.15 -10.99 4.05
C LEU A 72 0.88 -12.26 4.51
N GLY A 73 0.22 -13.41 4.42
CA GLY A 73 0.74 -14.64 5.00
C GLY A 73 0.82 -14.57 6.53
N PRO A 74 1.30 -15.66 7.16
CA PRO A 74 1.53 -15.70 8.59
C PRO A 74 2.66 -14.78 9.01
N TRP A 75 2.56 -14.17 10.20
CA TRP A 75 3.65 -13.40 10.76
C TRP A 75 4.73 -14.34 11.32
N ARG A 76 5.92 -14.34 10.69
CA ARG A 76 7.03 -15.24 11.04
C ARG A 76 8.35 -14.53 11.33
N HIS A 77 8.48 -13.26 10.97
CA HIS A 77 9.75 -12.54 10.96
C HIS A 77 9.63 -11.20 11.70
N ALA A 78 10.75 -10.74 12.28
CA ALA A 78 10.81 -9.44 12.94
C ALA A 78 10.64 -8.27 11.95
N ALA A 79 11.09 -8.45 10.71
CA ALA A 79 10.91 -7.46 9.66
C ALA A 79 9.42 -7.35 9.26
N PRO A 80 8.82 -6.14 9.26
CA PRO A 80 7.42 -5.94 8.91
C PRO A 80 7.14 -6.19 7.43
N VAL A 81 5.90 -6.58 7.13
CA VAL A 81 5.39 -6.75 5.76
C VAL A 81 4.23 -5.78 5.52
N GLY A 82 4.44 -4.78 4.66
CA GLY A 82 3.39 -3.84 4.25
C GLY A 82 2.43 -4.47 3.24
N LEU A 83 1.12 -4.20 3.37
CA LEU A 83 0.11 -4.68 2.42
C LEU A 83 -0.08 -3.65 1.31
N GLN A 84 0.20 -4.03 0.06
CA GLN A 84 -0.01 -3.15 -1.09
C GLN A 84 -1.39 -3.37 -1.74
N LEU A 85 -2.12 -2.28 -1.99
CA LEU A 85 -3.40 -2.25 -2.70
C LEU A 85 -3.26 -1.54 -4.04
N MET A 86 -4.03 -1.98 -5.04
CA MET A 86 -4.13 -1.29 -6.32
C MET A 86 -5.57 -1.27 -6.82
N GLY A 87 -6.12 -0.09 -7.05
CA GLY A 87 -7.47 0.09 -7.61
C GLY A 87 -7.77 1.55 -7.89
N SER A 88 -8.93 1.80 -8.50
CA SER A 88 -9.37 3.14 -8.91
C SER A 88 -10.73 3.55 -8.34
N VAL A 89 -11.45 2.62 -7.70
CA VAL A 89 -12.73 2.87 -7.04
C VAL A 89 -12.48 3.27 -5.59
N VAL A 90 -12.57 4.57 -5.29
CA VAL A 90 -12.21 5.17 -4.00
C VAL A 90 -12.81 4.43 -2.80
N ALA A 91 -14.13 4.23 -2.78
CA ALA A 91 -14.81 3.57 -1.68
C ALA A 91 -14.35 2.11 -1.47
N ALA A 92 -14.09 1.39 -2.56
CA ALA A 92 -13.64 0.00 -2.50
C ALA A 92 -12.19 -0.11 -2.00
N VAL A 93 -11.32 0.81 -2.42
CA VAL A 93 -9.92 0.83 -1.97
C VAL A 93 -9.83 1.23 -0.51
N ALA A 94 -10.55 2.28 -0.09
CA ALA A 94 -10.59 2.71 1.32
C ALA A 94 -11.09 1.59 2.24
N GLU A 95 -12.19 0.92 1.89
CA GLU A 95 -12.69 -0.21 2.69
C GLU A 95 -11.71 -1.41 2.70
N SER A 96 -10.97 -1.64 1.61
CA SER A 96 -9.91 -2.66 1.59
C SER A 96 -8.73 -2.27 2.49
N ALA A 97 -8.38 -0.99 2.55
CA ALA A 97 -7.34 -0.45 3.42
C ALA A 97 -7.72 -0.59 4.90
N ARG A 98 -8.97 -0.25 5.25
CA ARG A 98 -9.52 -0.47 6.61
C ARG A 98 -9.42 -1.93 7.02
N ARG A 99 -9.81 -2.86 6.14
CA ARG A 99 -9.71 -4.30 6.38
C ARG A 99 -8.27 -4.80 6.52
N ALA A 100 -7.33 -4.19 5.82
CA ALA A 100 -5.91 -4.50 5.96
C ALA A 100 -5.40 -4.10 7.35
N GLU A 101 -5.76 -2.92 7.84
CA GLU A 101 -5.46 -2.47 9.21
C GLU A 101 -6.11 -3.38 10.27
N GLU A 102 -7.39 -3.71 10.13
CA GLU A 102 -8.12 -4.62 11.03
C GLU A 102 -7.46 -6.01 11.12
N LEU A 103 -6.88 -6.47 10.01
CA LEU A 103 -6.16 -7.73 9.93
C LEU A 103 -4.75 -7.67 10.57
N GLY A 104 -4.27 -6.47 10.91
CA GLY A 104 -2.98 -6.27 11.55
C GLY A 104 -1.84 -5.95 10.58
N ALA A 105 -2.13 -5.49 9.36
CA ALA A 105 -1.08 -4.97 8.49
C ALA A 105 -0.37 -3.79 9.18
N PRO A 106 0.97 -3.80 9.35
CA PRO A 106 1.71 -2.74 10.03
C PRO A 106 1.79 -1.45 9.20
N LEU A 107 1.43 -1.52 7.92
CA LEU A 107 1.44 -0.44 6.94
C LEU A 107 0.53 -0.83 5.78
N VAL A 108 -0.21 0.15 5.25
CA VAL A 108 -0.98 0.02 4.00
C VAL A 108 -0.30 0.84 2.91
N ASP A 109 0.01 0.23 1.77
CA ASP A 109 0.65 0.90 0.64
C ASP A 109 -0.28 0.97 -0.57
N LEU A 110 -0.30 2.11 -1.26
CA LEU A 110 -1.11 2.34 -2.45
C LEU A 110 -0.24 2.32 -3.71
N ASN A 111 -0.56 1.44 -4.66
CA ASN A 111 0.16 1.33 -5.92
C ASN A 111 -0.41 2.29 -6.97
N PHE A 112 0.36 3.33 -7.28
CA PHE A 112 0.17 4.20 -8.45
C PHE A 112 1.32 4.07 -9.44
N GLY A 113 2.00 2.92 -9.47
CA GLY A 113 3.21 2.73 -10.26
C GLY A 113 3.13 1.65 -11.34
N CYS A 114 2.11 0.77 -11.32
CA CYS A 114 2.03 -0.34 -12.27
C CYS A 114 1.58 0.14 -13.68
N PRO A 115 2.39 -0.06 -14.74
CA PRO A 115 2.04 0.33 -16.11
C PRO A 115 1.38 -0.81 -16.91
N ALA A 116 1.02 -1.93 -16.27
CA ALA A 116 0.49 -3.08 -16.98
C ALA A 116 -0.84 -2.74 -17.68
N LYS A 117 -1.04 -3.24 -18.90
CA LYS A 117 -2.24 -2.97 -19.74
C LYS A 117 -3.56 -3.21 -18.98
N GLY A 118 -3.61 -4.21 -18.11
CA GLY A 118 -4.78 -4.50 -17.28
C GLY A 118 -5.03 -3.47 -16.17
N ALA A 119 -3.99 -2.83 -15.63
CA ALA A 119 -4.13 -1.71 -14.69
C ALA A 119 -4.60 -0.44 -15.41
N ILE A 120 -4.04 -0.16 -16.59
CA ILE A 120 -4.42 1.00 -17.42
C ILE A 120 -5.89 0.93 -17.84
N ARG A 121 -6.39 -0.25 -18.27
CA ARG A 121 -7.81 -0.44 -18.62
C ARG A 121 -8.77 -0.21 -17.47
N GLY A 122 -8.32 -0.42 -16.23
CA GLY A 122 -9.08 -0.11 -15.02
C GLY A 122 -8.85 1.30 -14.49
N CYS A 123 -8.13 2.16 -15.23
CA CYS A 123 -7.66 3.47 -14.77
C CYS A 123 -6.99 3.40 -13.39
N ALA A 124 -6.15 2.39 -13.15
CA ALA A 124 -5.43 2.17 -11.89
C ALA A 124 -3.92 2.10 -12.15
N GLY A 125 -3.11 2.04 -11.08
CA GLY A 125 -1.65 2.06 -11.23
C GLY A 125 -1.17 3.41 -11.75
N SER A 126 -0.20 3.41 -12.66
CA SER A 126 0.41 4.67 -13.14
C SER A 126 -0.53 5.54 -13.97
N ALA A 127 -1.58 4.97 -14.58
CA ALA A 127 -2.57 5.76 -15.31
C ALA A 127 -3.32 6.76 -14.42
N LEU A 128 -3.40 6.52 -13.10
CA LEU A 128 -4.03 7.46 -12.18
C LEU A 128 -3.19 8.73 -11.97
N LEU A 129 -1.89 8.70 -12.30
CA LEU A 129 -1.00 9.85 -12.13
C LEU A 129 -1.29 10.99 -13.13
N ASP A 130 -1.95 10.69 -14.26
CA ASP A 130 -2.47 11.71 -15.19
C ASP A 130 -3.60 12.53 -14.58
N GLU A 131 -4.21 12.04 -13.48
CA GLU A 131 -5.33 12.65 -12.79
C GLU A 131 -5.01 12.90 -11.30
N PRO A 132 -4.12 13.86 -10.94
CA PRO A 132 -3.67 14.06 -9.56
C PRO A 132 -4.80 14.26 -8.54
N HIS A 133 -5.91 14.88 -8.95
CA HIS A 133 -7.10 15.06 -8.12
C HIS A 133 -7.73 13.72 -7.68
N ARG A 134 -7.68 12.69 -8.52
CA ARG A 134 -8.16 11.34 -8.18
C ARG A 134 -7.20 10.63 -7.24
N VAL A 135 -5.89 10.85 -7.39
CA VAL A 135 -4.89 10.35 -6.44
C VAL A 135 -5.13 10.96 -5.06
N GLU A 136 -5.33 12.28 -4.99
CA GLU A 136 -5.67 12.99 -3.75
C GLU A 136 -6.94 12.43 -3.11
N GLU A 137 -8.03 12.28 -3.88
CA GLU A 137 -9.29 11.75 -3.38
C GLU A 137 -9.13 10.34 -2.78
N LEU A 138 -8.40 9.47 -3.48
CA LEU A 138 -8.17 8.08 -3.07
C LEU A 138 -7.28 8.01 -1.82
N VAL A 139 -6.17 8.75 -1.80
CA VAL A 139 -5.25 8.82 -0.64
C VAL A 139 -6.00 9.37 0.57
N ALA A 140 -6.73 10.48 0.41
CA ALA A 140 -7.50 11.08 1.50
C ALA A 140 -8.57 10.13 2.05
N ALA A 141 -9.25 9.37 1.17
CA ALA A 141 -10.21 8.36 1.61
C ALA A 141 -9.56 7.23 2.41
N CYS A 142 -8.38 6.76 2.01
CA CYS A 142 -7.64 5.72 2.74
C CYS A 142 -7.13 6.23 4.09
N VAL A 143 -6.52 7.41 4.14
CA VAL A 143 -6.01 8.04 5.38
C VAL A 143 -7.14 8.30 6.38
N ARG A 144 -8.36 8.62 5.91
CA ARG A 144 -9.51 8.81 6.82
C ARG A 144 -9.95 7.53 7.54
N VAL A 145 -9.77 6.36 6.92
CA VAL A 145 -10.29 5.08 7.46
C VAL A 145 -9.21 4.20 8.08
N VAL A 146 -7.94 4.42 7.74
CA VAL A 146 -6.77 3.77 8.36
C VAL A 146 -6.25 4.70 9.44
N THR A 147 -6.46 4.34 10.71
CA THR A 147 -6.32 5.27 11.83
C THR A 147 -5.14 5.00 12.76
N ARG A 148 -4.50 3.83 12.62
CA ARG A 148 -3.48 3.29 13.54
C ARG A 148 -2.13 3.08 12.88
N VAL A 149 -2.11 2.82 11.58
CA VAL A 149 -0.88 2.51 10.83
C VAL A 149 -0.66 3.52 9.69
N PRO A 150 0.59 3.74 9.24
CA PRO A 150 0.84 4.66 8.14
C PRO A 150 0.24 4.15 6.82
N VAL A 151 -0.28 5.09 6.03
CA VAL A 151 -0.65 4.88 4.62
C VAL A 151 0.45 5.47 3.75
N THR A 152 1.05 4.66 2.89
CA THR A 152 2.08 5.08 1.94
C THR A 152 1.61 4.94 0.50
N ALA A 153 2.36 5.51 -0.43
CA ALA A 153 2.10 5.39 -1.85
C ALA A 153 3.39 5.11 -2.62
N LYS A 154 3.34 4.12 -3.53
CA LYS A 154 4.39 3.82 -4.49
C LYS A 154 4.03 4.39 -5.86
N ILE A 155 4.79 5.40 -6.31
CA ILE A 155 4.55 6.13 -7.57
C ILE A 155 5.68 5.93 -8.59
N ARG A 156 5.45 6.38 -9.83
CA ARG A 156 6.50 6.61 -10.85
C ARG A 156 6.79 8.11 -10.95
N ALA A 157 7.85 8.47 -11.70
CA ALA A 157 8.23 9.87 -11.93
C ALA A 157 7.23 10.66 -12.80
N GLY A 158 6.39 9.95 -13.55
CA GLY A 158 5.57 10.45 -14.65
C GLY A 158 5.56 9.42 -15.76
#